data_AF-A0A098MB24-F1
#
_entry.id   AF-A0A098MB24-F1
#
_cell.length_a   1.000
_cell.length_b   1.000
_cell.length_c   1.000
_cell.angle_alpha   90.00
_cell.angle_beta   90.00
_cell.angle_gamma   90.00
#
_symmetry.space_group_name_H-M   'P 1'
#
loop_
_entity.id
_entity.type
_entity.pdbx_description
1 polymer ?
#
loop_
_entity_poly.entity_id
_entity_poly.type
_entity_poly.pdbx_seq_one_letter_code
_entity_poly.pdbx_strand_id
1 'polypeptide(L)'
;MNEMKTRIEKVVLNCYKRILQELESDALPCLDAKIGSRGSGLDSLGVVSLIVEIEEELEMNLDSILVSLRQSEKLVDIIPLLEALVEEKSCG
;
A
#
# COMPACT_ATOMS: atom_id res chain seq x y z
N MET A 1 3.62 -19.91 7.81
CA MET A 1 2.53 -19.01 7.35
C MET A 1 2.67 -17.60 7.94
N ASN A 2 3.90 -17.07 8.12
CA ASN A 2 4.12 -15.79 8.81
C ASN A 2 5.16 -14.87 8.14
N GLU A 3 6.02 -15.37 7.25
CA GLU A 3 7.08 -14.56 6.64
C GLU A 3 6.58 -13.67 5.49
N MET A 4 5.62 -14.17 4.70
CA MET A 4 5.04 -13.43 3.56
C MET A 4 4.22 -12.24 4.04
N LYS A 5 3.38 -12.44 5.06
CA LYS A 5 2.61 -11.37 5.70
C LYS A 5 3.50 -10.24 6.22
N THR A 6 4.57 -10.60 6.92
CA THR A 6 5.54 -9.62 7.41
C THR A 6 6.30 -8.93 6.27
N ARG A 7 6.47 -9.56 5.09
CA ARG A 7 7.10 -8.94 3.92
C ARG A 7 6.18 -7.88 3.29
N ILE A 8 4.92 -8.23 3.01
CA ILE A 8 3.96 -7.30 2.38
C ILE A 8 3.66 -6.13 3.31
N GLU A 9 3.47 -6.37 4.61
CA GLU A 9 3.33 -5.32 5.62
C GLU A 9 4.49 -4.32 5.58
N LYS A 10 5.73 -4.82 5.51
CA LYS A 10 6.93 -3.97 5.43
C LYS A 10 6.98 -3.17 4.15
N VAL A 11 6.62 -3.78 3.01
CA VAL A 11 6.58 -3.08 1.72
C VAL A 11 5.58 -1.92 1.79
N VAL A 12 4.33 -2.20 2.16
CA VAL A 12 3.28 -1.16 2.26
C VAL A 12 3.71 -0.03 3.20
N LEU A 13 4.27 -0.37 4.36
CA LEU A 13 4.72 0.63 5.33
C LEU A 13 5.91 1.46 4.82
N ASN A 14 6.85 0.84 4.10
CA ASN A 14 8.00 1.52 3.51
C ASN A 14 7.59 2.45 2.37
N CYS A 15 6.72 2.00 1.47
CA CYS A 15 6.17 2.83 0.39
C CYS A 15 5.42 4.03 0.98
N TYR A 16 4.58 3.81 2.00
CA TYR A 16 3.89 4.91 2.67
C TYR A 16 4.85 5.89 3.35
N LYS A 17 5.92 5.38 3.97
CA LYS A 17 6.97 6.22 4.56
C LYS A 17 7.65 7.12 3.52
N ARG A 18 7.92 6.61 2.31
CA ARG A 18 8.49 7.43 1.20
C ARG A 18 7.54 8.56 0.82
N ILE A 19 6.25 8.28 0.66
CA ILE A 19 5.24 9.31 0.36
C ILE A 19 5.21 10.41 1.42
N LEU A 20 5.24 10.04 2.70
CA LEU A 20 5.27 11.03 3.78
C LEU A 20 6.53 11.89 3.75
N GLN A 21 7.68 11.31 3.37
CA GLN A 21 8.94 12.03 3.21
C GLN A 21 8.90 13.00 2.02
N GLU A 22 8.35 12.57 0.88
CA GLU A 22 8.19 13.42 -0.32
C GLU A 22 7.24 14.59 -0.09
N LEU A 23 6.21 14.38 0.73
CA LEU A 23 5.26 15.42 1.12
C LEU A 23 5.77 16.33 2.24
N GLU A 24 6.99 16.11 2.74
CA GLU A 24 7.55 16.78 3.93
C GLU A 24 6.56 16.76 5.12
N SER A 25 5.86 15.64 5.28
CA SER A 25 4.79 15.49 6.28
C SER A 25 5.35 15.04 7.62
N ASP A 26 4.90 15.67 8.71
CA ASP A 26 5.17 15.26 10.09
C ASP A 26 4.37 14.03 10.53
N ALA A 27 3.50 13.48 9.66
CA ALA A 27 2.73 12.29 10.00
C ALA A 27 3.63 11.08 10.21
N LEU A 28 3.24 10.21 11.15
CA LEU A 28 3.97 8.95 11.39
C LEU A 28 3.43 7.86 10.45
N PRO A 29 4.31 7.09 9.79
CA PRO A 29 3.89 5.95 8.98
C PRO A 29 3.24 4.90 9.88
N CYS A 30 2.00 4.55 9.57
CA CYS A 30 1.19 3.61 10.36
C CYS A 30 0.20 2.88 9.44
N LEU A 31 0.05 1.56 9.62
CA LEU A 31 -0.91 0.76 8.84
C LEU A 31 -2.38 1.09 9.16
N ASP A 32 -2.65 1.70 10.31
CA ASP A 32 -3.98 2.22 10.65
C ASP A 32 -4.27 3.59 10.00
N ALA A 33 -3.36 4.14 9.20
CA ALA A 33 -3.58 5.41 8.52
C ALA A 33 -4.78 5.30 7.57
N LYS A 34 -5.66 6.31 7.68
CA LYS A 34 -6.92 6.36 6.93
C LYS A 34 -6.69 6.90 5.52
N ILE A 35 -7.20 6.16 4.54
CA ILE A 35 -7.22 6.52 3.13
C ILE A 35 -8.30 7.60 2.90
N GLY A 36 -7.99 8.59 2.07
CA GLY A 36 -8.85 9.73 1.79
C GLY A 36 -8.90 10.79 2.90
N SER A 37 -8.16 10.60 3.99
CA SER A 37 -8.09 11.59 5.08
C SER A 37 -7.16 12.74 4.72
N ARG A 38 -7.61 13.98 4.93
CA ARG A 38 -6.75 15.16 4.77
C ARG A 38 -5.65 15.14 5.83
N GLY A 39 -4.40 15.25 5.39
CA GLY A 39 -3.22 15.27 6.27
C GLY A 39 -2.58 13.91 6.55
N SER A 40 -3.15 12.79 6.09
CA SER A 40 -2.45 11.49 6.14
C SER A 40 -1.50 11.29 4.96
N GLY A 41 -1.49 12.17 3.96
CA GLY A 41 -0.75 11.95 2.71
C GLY A 41 -1.34 10.83 1.84
N LEU A 42 -2.51 10.29 2.20
CA LEU A 42 -3.25 9.28 1.43
C LEU A 42 -4.52 9.88 0.82
N ASP A 43 -4.43 11.10 0.29
CA ASP A 43 -5.50 11.64 -0.55
C ASP A 43 -5.53 10.94 -1.92
N SER A 44 -6.38 11.40 -2.85
CA SER A 44 -6.48 10.76 -4.16
C SER A 44 -5.17 10.68 -4.93
N LEU A 45 -4.27 11.67 -4.75
CA LEU A 45 -2.95 11.65 -5.37
C LEU A 45 -2.00 10.73 -4.60
N GLY A 46 -1.99 10.85 -3.26
CA GLY A 46 -1.16 10.02 -2.40
C GLY A 46 -1.46 8.52 -2.53
N VAL A 47 -2.72 8.14 -2.74
CA VAL A 47 -3.10 6.75 -3.04
C VAL A 47 -2.53 6.29 -4.38
N VAL A 48 -2.53 7.14 -5.40
CA VAL A 48 -1.93 6.81 -6.70
C VAL A 48 -0.41 6.66 -6.56
N SER A 49 0.27 7.57 -5.85
CA SER A 49 1.69 7.44 -5.55
C SER A 49 2.00 6.15 -4.79
N LEU A 50 1.15 5.77 -3.82
CA LEU A 50 1.29 4.51 -3.09
C LEU A 50 1.17 3.28 -3.99
N ILE A 51 0.20 3.28 -4.90
CA ILE A 51 0.04 2.19 -5.87
C ILE A 51 1.32 2.05 -6.70
N VAL A 52 1.83 3.15 -7.26
CA VAL A 52 3.04 3.14 -8.10
C VAL A 52 4.26 2.64 -7.31
N GLU A 53 4.48 3.15 -6.10
CA GLU A 53 5.58 2.71 -5.24
C GLU A 53 5.51 1.21 -4.90
N ILE A 54 4.30 0.67 -4.67
CA ILE A 54 4.13 -0.76 -4.41
C ILE A 54 4.37 -1.59 -5.68
N GLU A 55 3.89 -1.14 -6.83
CA GLU A 55 4.14 -1.79 -8.13
C GLU A 55 5.64 -1.88 -8.44
N GLU A 56 6.37 -0.80 -8.19
CA GLU A 56 7.82 -0.75 -8.37
C GLU A 56 8.56 -1.65 -7.37
N GLU A 57 8.20 -1.61 -6.07
CA GLU A 57 8.87 -2.39 -5.03
C GLU A 57 8.60 -3.91 -5.15
N LEU A 58 7.43 -4.30 -5.67
CA LEU A 58 7.04 -5.70 -5.86
C LEU A 58 7.25 -6.20 -7.30
N GLU A 59 7.71 -5.34 -8.20
CA GLU A 59 7.85 -5.62 -9.65
C GLU A 59 6.59 -6.27 -10.25
N MET A 60 5.41 -5.77 -9.88
CA MET A 60 4.13 -6.30 -10.33
C MET A 60 3.14 -5.18 -10.66
N ASN A 61 2.05 -5.55 -11.34
CA ASN A 61 0.98 -4.63 -11.67
C ASN A 61 -0.25 -4.93 -10.80
N LEU A 62 -0.86 -3.87 -10.25
CA LEU A 62 -1.98 -3.95 -9.31
C LEU A 62 -3.34 -3.73 -9.98
N ASP A 63 -3.43 -3.66 -11.32
CA ASP A 63 -4.65 -3.32 -12.07
C ASP A 63 -5.88 -4.12 -11.64
N SER A 64 -5.69 -5.41 -11.32
CA SER A 64 -6.76 -6.31 -10.89
C SER A 64 -7.34 -5.98 -9.52
N ILE A 65 -6.56 -5.32 -8.65
CA ILE A 65 -6.97 -4.97 -7.29
C ILE A 65 -7.21 -3.47 -7.09
N LEU A 66 -6.96 -2.62 -8.10
CA LEU A 66 -7.09 -1.16 -7.99
C LEU A 66 -8.46 -0.68 -7.50
N VAL A 67 -9.54 -1.35 -7.93
CA VAL A 67 -10.89 -0.99 -7.49
C VAL A 67 -11.06 -1.26 -5.99
N SER A 68 -10.61 -2.42 -5.52
CA SER A 68 -10.67 -2.80 -4.12
C SER A 68 -9.77 -1.93 -3.25
N LEU A 69 -8.56 -1.61 -3.73
CA LEU A 69 -7.61 -0.73 -3.03
C LEU A 69 -8.19 0.68 -2.83
N ARG A 70 -8.86 1.24 -3.86
CA ARG A 70 -9.54 2.55 -3.74
C ARG A 70 -10.74 2.53 -2.79
N GLN A 71 -11.28 1.35 -2.47
CA GLN A 71 -12.39 1.18 -1.53
C GLN A 71 -11.91 0.88 -0.10
N SER A 72 -10.62 0.61 0.09
CA SER A 72 -10.02 0.40 1.41
C SER A 72 -10.15 1.65 2.28
N GLU A 73 -10.44 1.46 3.58
CA GLU A 73 -10.53 2.56 4.53
C GLU A 73 -9.17 2.88 5.15
N LYS A 74 -8.32 1.86 5.32
CA LYS A 74 -7.00 1.95 5.93
C LYS A 74 -5.94 1.23 5.10
N LEU A 75 -4.68 1.61 5.30
CA LEU A 75 -3.54 0.90 4.69
C LEU A 75 -3.51 -0.59 5.01
N VAL A 76 -3.89 -0.98 6.23
CA VAL A 76 -3.93 -2.38 6.64
C VAL A 76 -4.87 -3.24 5.77
N ASP A 77 -5.93 -2.64 5.22
CA ASP A 77 -6.90 -3.33 4.38
C ASP A 77 -6.31 -3.70 3.00
N ILE A 78 -5.21 -3.05 2.59
CA ILE A 78 -4.54 -3.32 1.31
C ILE A 78 -3.69 -4.59 1.39
N ILE A 79 -3.14 -4.91 2.56
CA ILE A 79 -2.25 -6.07 2.76
C ILE A 79 -2.88 -7.38 2.25
N PRO A 80 -4.09 -7.78 2.67
CA PRO A 80 -4.67 -9.05 2.19
C PRO A 80 -4.93 -9.06 0.67
N LEU A 81 -5.17 -7.91 0.05
CA LEU A 81 -5.34 -7.81 -1.41
C LEU A 81 -4.01 -8.08 -2.12
N LEU A 82 -2.92 -7.54 -1.61
CA LEU A 82 -1.57 -7.76 -2.12
C LEU A 82 -1.10 -9.20 -1.88
N GLU A 83 -1.37 -9.76 -0.69
CA GLU A 83 -1.07 -11.16 -0.38
C GLU A 83 -1.73 -12.10 -1.39
N ALA A 84 -3.03 -11.94 -1.63
CA ALA A 84 -3.76 -12.76 -2.60
C ALA A 84 -3.16 -12.63 -4.02
N LEU A 85 -2.83 -11.41 -4.43
CA LEU A 85 -2.23 -11.17 -5.75
C LEU A 85 -0.84 -11.81 -5.88
N VAL A 86 0.00 -11.71 -4.85
CA VAL A 86 1.34 -12.32 -4.82
C VAL A 86 1.24 -13.84 -4.87
N GLU A 87 0.28 -14.43 -4.16
CA GLU A 87 0.03 -15.88 -4.18
C GLU A 87 -0.43 -16.35 -5.56
N GLU A 88 -1.34 -15.62 -6.21
CA GLU A 88 -1.78 -15.91 -7.59
C GLU A 88 -0.62 -15.88 -8.59
N LYS A 89 0.27 -14.88 -8.48
CA LYS A 89 1.44 -14.73 -9.36
C LYS A 89 2.55 -15.75 -9.07
N SER A 90 2.63 -16.25 -7.84
CA SER A 90 3.62 -17.27 -7.44
C SER A 90 3.23 -18.69 -7.88
N CYS A 91 1.95 -18.92 -8.20
CA CYS A 91 1.44 -20.20 -8.69
C CYS A 91 1.35 -20.28 -10.24
N GLY A 92 1.79 -19.24 -10.94
CA GLY A 92 1.76 -19.12 -12.41
C GLY A 92 3.07 -19.49 -13.10
#